data_AF-A0A932G881-F1
#
_entry.id   AF-A0A932G881-F1
#
_cell.length_a   1.000
_cell.length_b   1.000
_cell.length_c   1.000
_cell.angle_alpha   90.00
_cell.angle_beta   90.00
_cell.angle_gamma   90.00
#
_symmetry.space_group_name_H-M   'P 1'
#
loop_
_entity.id
_entity.type
_entity.pdbx_description
1 polymer ?
#
loop_
_entity_poly.entity_id
_entity_poly.type
_entity_poly.pdbx_seq_one_letter_code
_entity_poly.pdbx_strand_id
1 'polypeptide(L)' 'MAAVRDPAGARPGVAPGVRFVQPLGLAHDLDHVDYIQLCRLVRRRCEVDGVDADLVEVLAEPVAADLLSHEGPLPR' A
#
# COMPACT_ATOMS: atom_id res chain seq x y z
N MET A 1 13.41 -24.35 1.49
CA MET A 1 13.35 -23.87 0.09
C MET A 1 14.68 -23.23 -0.25
N ALA A 2 15.30 -23.62 -1.36
CA ALA A 2 16.58 -23.09 -1.80
C ALA A 2 16.39 -21.68 -2.41
N ALA A 3 17.25 -20.74 -2.03
CA ALA A 3 17.31 -19.42 -2.66
C ALA A 3 17.71 -19.59 -4.14
N VAL A 4 16.85 -19.17 -5.05
CA VAL A 4 17.19 -19.02 -6.47
C VAL A 4 18.24 -17.92 -6.55
N ARG A 5 19.47 -18.29 -6.91
CA ARG A 5 20.51 -17.35 -7.30
C ARG A 5 20.28 -16.99 -8.76
N ASP A 6 20.14 -15.69 -9.02
CA ASP A 6 20.10 -15.14 -10.38
C ASP A 6 21.43 -15.45 -11.11
N PRO A 7 21.42 -16.16 -12.26
CA PRO A 7 22.62 -16.56 -12.98
C PRO A 7 23.23 -15.46 -13.86
N ALA A 8 22.70 -14.24 -13.87
CA ALA A 8 23.36 -13.11 -14.53
C ALA A 8 23.36 -11.91 -13.59
N GLY A 9 24.47 -11.15 -13.55
CA GLY A 9 24.64 -9.95 -12.72
C GLY A 9 23.74 -8.77 -13.11
N ALA A 10 22.46 -9.01 -13.43
CA ALA A 10 21.44 -8.01 -13.61
C ALA A 10 21.09 -7.43 -12.23
N ARG A 11 21.69 -6.28 -11.92
CA ARG A 11 21.25 -5.48 -10.78
C ARG A 11 19.79 -5.09 -11.02
N PRO A 12 18.86 -5.34 -10.10
CA PRO A 12 17.53 -4.75 -10.20
C PRO A 12 17.72 -3.23 -10.14
N GLY A 13 17.44 -2.51 -11.24
CA GLY A 13 17.37 -1.05 -11.16
C GLY A 13 17.58 -0.21 -12.41
N VAL A 14 18.25 -0.67 -13.48
CA VAL A 14 18.39 0.18 -14.68
C VAL A 14 18.64 -0.64 -15.94
N ALA A 15 17.75 -0.53 -16.93
CA ALA A 15 18.03 -0.87 -18.31
C ALA A 15 18.28 0.45 -19.09
N PRO A 16 19.26 0.52 -20.00
CA PRO A 16 19.50 1.74 -20.78
C PRO A 16 18.23 2.21 -21.48
N GLY A 17 17.80 3.45 -21.18
CA GLY A 17 16.60 4.05 -21.77
C GLY A 17 15.28 3.80 -21.02
N VAL A 18 15.28 3.05 -19.91
CA VAL A 18 14.07 2.79 -19.11
C VAL A 18 14.23 3.31 -17.69
N ARG A 19 13.37 4.26 -17.30
CA ARG A 19 13.24 4.73 -15.91
C ARG A 19 12.07 4.00 -15.26
N PHE A 20 12.37 3.09 -14.36
CA PHE A 20 11.34 2.50 -13.51
C PHE A 20 10.90 3.51 -12.46
N VAL A 21 9.60 3.61 -12.23
CA VAL A 21 9.03 4.48 -11.18
C VAL A 21 9.37 3.92 -9.78
N GLN A 22 9.50 2.59 -9.64
CA GLN A 22 9.97 1.90 -8.44
C GLN A 22 10.87 0.70 -8.80
N PRO A 23 11.87 0.36 -7.98
CA PRO A 23 12.64 -0.86 -8.13
C PRO A 23 11.79 -2.10 -7.81
N LEU A 24 12.25 -3.28 -8.24
CA LEU A 24 11.60 -4.56 -7.91
C LEU A 24 11.62 -4.78 -6.39
N GLY A 25 10.45 -4.63 -5.74
CA GLY A 25 10.25 -5.02 -4.35
C GLY A 25 10.00 -6.53 -4.27
N LEU A 26 10.87 -7.26 -3.57
CA LEU A 26 10.70 -8.69 -3.28
C LEU A 26 10.15 -8.95 -1.87
N ALA A 27 9.90 -7.88 -1.11
CA ALA A 27 9.40 -7.94 0.25
C ALA A 27 7.91 -7.58 0.26
N HIS A 28 7.09 -8.48 -0.26
CA HIS A 28 5.65 -8.45 -0.02
C HIS A 28 5.36 -9.39 1.14
N ASP A 29 4.88 -8.87 2.27
CA ASP A 29 4.13 -9.67 3.23
C ASP A 29 2.63 -9.59 2.87
N LEU A 30 1.78 -10.38 3.55
CA LEU A 30 0.34 -10.41 3.25
C LEU A 30 -0.36 -9.07 3.51
N ASP A 31 0.30 -8.16 4.23
CA ASP A 31 -0.24 -6.87 4.65
C ASP A 31 0.27 -5.72 3.77
N HIS A 32 1.35 -5.95 3.01
CA HIS A 32 1.95 -5.04 2.03
C HIS A 32 1.67 -5.50 0.61
N VAL A 33 0.49 -5.15 0.10
CA VAL A 33 0.23 -5.15 -1.34
C VAL A 33 0.84 -3.87 -1.91
N ASP A 34 1.74 -3.99 -2.89
CA ASP A 34 2.30 -2.85 -3.61
C ASP A 34 1.16 -1.93 -4.08
N TYR A 35 0.99 -0.79 -3.39
CA TYR A 35 -0.01 0.17 -3.79
C TYR A 35 0.41 0.74 -5.15
N ILE A 36 -0.51 0.59 -6.10
CA ILE A 36 -0.69 1.29 -7.36
C ILE A 36 0.40 2.32 -7.62
N GLN A 37 1.16 2.08 -8.69
CA GLN A 37 2.28 2.90 -9.18
C GLN A 37 1.89 4.35 -9.54
N LEU A 38 0.63 4.74 -9.30
CA LEU A 38 -0.01 6.01 -9.62
C LEU A 38 -1.01 6.37 -8.52
N CYS A 39 -1.20 7.68 -8.32
CA CYS A 39 -2.20 8.21 -7.38
C CYS A 39 -3.60 7.61 -7.64
N ARG A 40 -4.23 7.08 -6.58
CA ARG A 40 -5.65 6.72 -6.60
C ARG A 40 -6.44 7.76 -5.85
N LEU A 41 -7.47 8.27 -6.51
CA LEU A 41 -8.47 9.06 -5.84
C LEU A 41 -9.41 8.11 -5.10
N VAL A 42 -9.56 8.33 -3.80
CA VAL A 42 -10.53 7.64 -2.95
C VAL A 42 -11.64 8.61 -2.60
N ARG A 43 -12.89 8.15 -2.62
CA ARG A 43 -14.03 8.97 -2.22
C ARG A 43 -13.96 9.23 -0.71
N ARG A 44 -14.00 10.50 -0.32
CA ARG A 44 -13.91 10.93 1.10
C ARG A 44 -15.07 10.43 1.98
N ARG A 45 -16.26 10.26 1.41
CA ARG A 45 -17.44 9.76 2.11
C ARG A 45 -17.59 8.25 1.89
N CYS A 46 -17.84 7.53 2.97
CA CYS A 46 -18.11 6.09 2.98
C CYS A 46 -19.38 5.80 3.79
N GLU A 47 -19.79 4.53 3.78
CA GLU A 47 -20.85 4.02 4.62
C GLU A 47 -20.24 3.04 5.63
N VAL A 48 -20.54 3.20 6.91
CA VAL A 48 -20.17 2.28 7.99
C VAL A 48 -21.47 1.86 8.67
N ASP A 49 -21.78 0.56 8.66
CA ASP A 49 -23.01 0.00 9.25
C ASP A 49 -24.31 0.70 8.77
N GLY A 50 -24.38 1.06 7.49
CA GLY A 50 -25.55 1.74 6.91
C GLY A 50 -25.61 3.24 7.18
N VAL A 51 -24.60 3.82 7.83
CA VAL A 51 -24.53 5.25 8.17
C VAL A 51 -23.46 5.94 7.34
N ASP A 52 -23.83 7.05 6.70
CA ASP A 52 -22.88 7.92 6.00
C ASP A 52 -21.83 8.48 6.97
N ALA A 53 -20.54 8.30 6.64
CA ALA A 53 -19.41 8.72 7.46
C ALA A 53 -18.34 9.46 6.63
N ASP A 54 -17.50 10.26 7.29
CA ASP A 54 -16.30 10.85 6.71
C ASP A 54 -15.09 9.96 6.99
N LEU A 55 -14.29 9.63 5.96
CA LEU A 55 -13.13 8.74 6.14
C LEU A 55 -12.15 9.24 7.20
N VAL A 56 -11.99 10.56 7.36
CA VAL A 56 -11.08 11.12 8.37
C VAL A 56 -11.58 10.84 9.78
N GLU A 57 -12.90 10.89 9.99
CA GLU A 57 -13.54 10.61 11.28
C GLU A 57 -13.43 9.11 11.61
N VAL A 58 -13.66 8.24 10.63
CA VAL A 58 -13.51 6.78 10.79
C VAL A 58 -12.07 6.40 11.11
N LEU A 59 -11.10 7.00 10.41
CA LEU A 59 -9.68 6.76 10.66
C LEU A 59 -9.19 7.35 11.99
N ALA A 60 -9.87 8.35 12.56
CA ALA A 60 -9.51 8.91 13.87
C ALA A 60 -10.16 8.16 15.05
N GLU A 61 -11.12 7.27 14.79
CA GLU A 61 -11.80 6.46 15.79
C GLU A 61 -11.01 5.16 16.03
N PRO A 62 -10.44 4.92 17.24
CA PRO A 62 -9.57 3.78 17.50
C PRO A 62 -10.12 2.42 17.10
N VAL A 63 -11.43 2.19 17.27
CA VAL A 63 -12.04 0.90 16.91
C VAL A 63 -12.31 0.78 15.42
N ALA A 64 -12.65 1.89 14.75
CA ALA A 64 -13.06 1.88 13.35
C ALA A 64 -11.88 2.06 12.38
N ALA A 65 -10.75 2.58 12.86
CA ALA A 65 -9.55 2.78 12.05
C ALA A 65 -9.06 1.48 11.40
N ASP A 66 -9.15 0.36 12.12
CA ASP A 66 -8.75 -0.97 11.66
C ASP A 66 -9.56 -1.47 10.44
N LEU A 67 -10.73 -0.86 10.16
CA LEU A 67 -11.51 -1.15 8.95
C LEU A 67 -10.84 -0.62 7.67
N LEU A 68 -9.95 0.37 7.81
CA LEU A 68 -9.40 1.15 6.70
C LEU A 68 -7.87 1.18 6.67
N SER A 69 -7.21 0.97 7.80
CA SER A 69 -5.75 1.04 7.94
C SER A 69 -5.25 0.09 9.03
N HIS A 70 -4.15 -0.59 8.75
CA HIS A 70 -3.43 -1.41 9.75
C HIS A 70 -2.37 -0.58 10.52
N GLU A 71 -2.19 0.69 10.18
CA GLU A 71 -1.24 1.61 10.83
C GLU A 71 -1.80 2.20 12.14
N GLY A 72 -3.06 1.91 12.46
CA GLY A 72 -3.78 2.47 13.60
C GLY A 72 -4.43 3.83 13.30
N PRO A 73 -5.00 4.48 14.33
CA PRO A 73 -5.81 5.67 14.15
C PRO A 73 -4.99 6.92 13.83
N LEU A 74 -5.57 7.83 13.05
CA LEU A 74 -5.00 9.14 12.79
C LEU A 74 -4.90 9.97 14.09
N PRO A 75 -3.81 10.73 14.27
CA PRO A 75 -3.68 11.66 15.38
C PRO A 75 -4.73 12.79 15.30
N ARG A 76 -5.20 13.25 16.46
CA ARG A 76 -6.13 14.38 16.59
C ARG A 76 -5.42 15.72 16.66
#